data_AF-A0A7S0TB94-F1
#
_entry.id   AF-A0A7S0TB94-F1
#
_cell.length_a   1.000
_cell.length_b   1.000
_cell.length_c   1.000
_cell.angle_alpha   90.00
_cell.angle_beta   90.00
_cell.angle_gamma   90.00
#
_symmetry.space_group_name_H-M   'P 1'
#
loop_
_entity.id
_entity.type
_entity.pdbx_description
1 polymer ?
#
loop_
_entity_poly.entity_id
_entity_poly.type
_entity_poly.pdbx_seq_one_letter_code
_entity_poly.pdbx_strand_id
1 'polypeptide(L)'
;WAYIYVGLYGYGFIEASTSVLELFKARGWSSIIADYLVDTVLLMVSICVGILTGIEGALVGHLMQQDGTVITGAFFVGATIGFVLCSTLFGLVSSAVNTVIVCFAEAPAEFQANHPQLSQQMVLAWRDAYPTEFGY
;
A
#
# COMPACT_ATOMS: atom_id res chain seq x y z
N TRP A 1 5.40 3.81 -9.36
CA TRP A 1 4.77 4.63 -10.42
C TRP A 1 5.34 4.35 -11.81
N ALA A 2 6.58 4.75 -12.17
CA ALA A 2 7.12 4.46 -13.52
C ALA A 2 7.18 2.95 -13.88
N TYR A 3 7.55 2.09 -12.93
CA TYR A 3 7.52 0.64 -13.11
C TYR A 3 6.13 0.06 -13.41
N ILE A 4 5.06 0.71 -12.94
CA ILE A 4 3.68 0.30 -13.21
C ILE A 4 3.36 0.53 -14.69
N TYR A 5 3.78 1.67 -15.25
CA TYR A 5 3.62 1.98 -16.68
C TYR A 5 4.41 1.02 -17.57
N VAL A 6 5.64 0.68 -17.18
CA VAL A 6 6.43 -0.35 -17.89
C VAL A 6 5.71 -1.70 -17.84
N GLY A 7 5.13 -2.08 -16.69
CA GLY A 7 4.39 -3.33 -16.54
C GLY A 7 3.06 -3.39 -17.30
N LEU A 8 2.32 -2.28 -17.37
CA LEU A 8 1.02 -2.21 -18.05
C LEU A 8 1.15 -2.12 -19.57
N TYR A 9 2.06 -1.26 -20.06
CA TYR A 9 2.12 -0.87 -21.46
C TYR A 9 3.39 -1.33 -22.18
N GLY A 10 4.41 -1.81 -21.46
CA GLY A 10 5.67 -2.28 -22.06
C GLY A 10 6.57 -1.15 -22.59
N TYR A 11 6.29 0.12 -22.26
CA TYR A 11 7.13 1.25 -22.67
C TYR A 11 8.52 1.21 -22.03
N GLY A 12 9.50 1.87 -22.66
CA GLY A 12 10.81 2.08 -22.04
C GLY A 12 10.69 2.91 -20.76
N PHE A 13 11.54 2.64 -19.76
CA PHE A 13 11.46 3.30 -18.44
C PHE A 13 11.47 4.83 -18.52
N ILE A 14 12.26 5.41 -19.44
CA ILE A 14 12.34 6.85 -19.66
C ILE A 14 10.99 7.41 -20.15
N GLU A 15 10.37 6.75 -21.13
CA GLU A 15 9.10 7.18 -21.71
C GLU A 15 7.96 7.03 -20.70
N ALA A 16 7.88 5.88 -20.04
CA ALA A 16 6.96 5.61 -18.93
C ALA A 16 7.08 6.65 -17.80
N SER A 17 8.30 7.02 -17.42
CA SER A 17 8.52 8.04 -16.39
C SER A 17 8.04 9.42 -16.82
N THR A 18 8.17 9.76 -18.10
CA THR A 18 7.75 11.06 -18.65
C THR A 18 6.23 11.18 -18.64
N SER A 19 5.51 10.16 -19.10
CA SER A 19 4.04 10.11 -19.08
C SER A 19 3.49 10.18 -17.65
N VAL A 20 4.11 9.46 -16.70
CA VAL A 20 3.74 9.53 -15.27
C VAL A 20 3.95 10.94 -14.70
N LEU A 21 5.05 11.60 -15.04
CA LEU A 21 5.34 12.96 -14.59
C LEU A 21 4.34 13.99 -15.15
N GLU A 22 3.90 13.82 -16.40
CA GLU A 22 2.85 14.65 -16.98
C GLU A 22 1.51 14.45 -16.27
N LEU A 23 1.16 13.21 -15.94
CA LEU A 23 -0.04 12.87 -15.17
C LEU A 23 -0.03 13.47 -13.77
N PHE A 24 1.11 13.43 -13.07
CA PHE A 24 1.27 14.08 -11.76
C PHE A 24 1.20 15.61 -11.85
N LYS A 25 1.71 16.22 -12.92
CA LYS A 25 1.56 17.67 -13.14
C LYS A 25 0.10 18.06 -13.41
N ALA A 26 -0.66 17.22 -14.11
CA ALA A 26 -2.05 17.49 -14.47
C ALA A 26 -3.05 17.28 -13.32
N ARG A 27 -2.84 16.27 -12.46
CA ARG A 27 -3.75 15.92 -11.36
C ARG A 27 -3.28 16.31 -9.96
N GLY A 28 -2.06 16.81 -9.81
CA GLY A 28 -1.53 17.35 -8.55
C GLY A 28 -0.85 16.32 -7.63
N TRP A 29 -0.37 16.85 -6.50
CA TRP A 29 0.42 16.14 -5.49
C TRP A 29 -0.39 15.15 -4.62
N SER A 30 -1.70 15.07 -4.84
CA SER A 30 -2.63 14.24 -4.07
C SER A 30 -2.32 12.75 -4.17
N SER A 31 -1.86 12.27 -5.32
CA SER A 31 -1.45 10.86 -5.49
C SER A 31 -0.20 10.50 -4.68
N ILE A 32 0.72 11.46 -4.49
CA ILE A 32 1.91 11.28 -3.65
C ILE A 32 1.48 11.21 -2.18
N ILE A 33 0.53 12.06 -1.77
CA ILE A 33 -0.02 12.05 -0.41
C ILE A 33 -0.76 10.72 -0.12
N ALA A 34 -1.51 10.20 -1.08
CA ALA A 34 -2.16 8.89 -0.97
C ALA A 34 -1.15 7.75 -0.76
N ASP A 35 -0.04 7.76 -1.50
CA ASP A 35 1.04 6.77 -1.38
C ASP A 35 1.65 6.78 0.02
N TYR A 36 1.97 7.97 0.53
CA TYR A 36 2.51 8.12 1.90
C TYR A 36 1.53 7.67 2.98
N LEU A 37 0.23 7.95 2.80
CA LEU A 37 -0.80 7.52 3.75
C LEU A 37 -0.90 5.99 3.77
N VAL A 38 -0.91 5.35 2.60
CA VAL A 38 -0.95 3.89 2.45
C VAL A 38 0.27 3.27 3.11
N ASP A 39 1.48 3.73 2.81
CA ASP A 39 2.71 3.19 3.39
C ASP A 39 2.74 3.32 4.92
N THR A 40 2.29 4.45 5.46
CA THR A 40 2.22 4.68 6.91
C THR A 40 1.23 3.72 7.58
N VAL A 41 0.04 3.53 7.00
CA VAL A 41 -0.98 2.60 7.53
C VAL A 41 -0.46 1.16 7.48
N LEU A 42 0.16 0.76 6.38
CA LEU A 42 0.73 -0.59 6.22
C LEU A 42 1.87 -0.84 7.22
N LEU A 43 2.69 0.16 7.52
CA LEU A 43 3.70 0.08 8.56
C LEU A 43 3.08 -0.14 9.94
N MET A 44 2.02 0.60 10.29
CA MET A 44 1.33 0.42 11.58
C MET A 44 0.78 -1.00 11.72
N VAL A 45 0.15 -1.54 10.68
CA VAL A 45 -0.38 -2.91 10.70
C VAL A 45 0.76 -3.95 10.77
N SER A 46 1.86 -3.72 10.05
CA SER A 46 3.04 -4.62 10.10
C SER A 46 3.63 -4.70 11.50
N ILE A 47 3.69 -3.59 12.23
CA ILE A 47 4.14 -3.57 13.63
C ILE A 47 3.19 -4.37 14.52
N CYS A 48 1.87 -4.20 14.35
CA CYS A 48 0.88 -4.98 15.10
C CYS A 48 1.04 -6.49 14.87
N VAL A 49 1.21 -6.91 13.60
CA VAL A 49 1.42 -8.32 13.26
C VAL A 49 2.75 -8.86 13.81
N GLY A 50 3.81 -8.05 13.77
CA GLY A 50 5.09 -8.38 14.41
C GLY A 50 4.96 -8.62 15.92
N ILE A 51 4.19 -7.78 16.63
CA ILE A 51 3.96 -7.96 18.06
C ILE A 51 3.17 -9.25 18.32
N LEU A 52 2.11 -9.52 17.56
CA LEU A 52 1.28 -10.73 17.73
C LEU A 52 2.07 -12.02 17.52
N THR A 53 2.87 -12.07 16.44
CA THR A 53 3.73 -13.22 16.14
C THR A 53 4.87 -13.39 17.15
N GLY A 54 5.41 -12.29 17.69
CA GLY A 54 6.35 -12.32 18.82
C GLY A 54 5.72 -12.89 20.10
N ILE A 55 4.49 -12.48 20.44
CA ILE A 55 3.76 -12.99 21.61
C ILE A 55 3.52 -14.50 21.49
N GLU A 56 3.14 -14.98 20.30
CA GLU A 56 2.97 -16.41 20.05
C GLU A 56 4.28 -17.18 20.23
N GLY A 57 5.40 -16.64 19.74
CA GLY A 57 6.74 -17.20 19.97
C GLY A 57 7.13 -17.25 21.46
N ALA A 58 6.81 -16.22 22.23
CA ALA A 58 7.04 -16.18 23.67
C ALA A 58 6.16 -17.19 24.43
N LEU A 59 4.90 -17.35 24.02
CA LEU A 59 3.95 -18.30 24.60
C LEU A 59 4.45 -19.74 24.43
N VAL A 60 4.92 -20.10 23.24
CA VAL A 60 5.52 -21.42 22.98
C VAL A 60 6.74 -21.66 23.87
N GLY A 61 7.63 -20.67 23.99
CA GLY A 61 8.78 -20.76 24.89
C GLY A 61 8.40 -20.99 26.35
N HIS A 62 7.33 -20.33 26.82
CA HIS A 62 6.79 -20.54 28.17
C HIS A 62 6.22 -21.95 28.38
N LEU A 63 5.48 -22.49 27.39
CA LEU A 63 4.91 -23.84 27.46
C LEU A 63 6.00 -24.93 27.50
N MET A 64 7.13 -24.69 26.86
CA MET A 64 8.28 -25.62 26.85
C MET A 64 9.20 -25.47 28.07
N GLN A 65 8.79 -24.72 29.09
CA GLN A 65 9.54 -24.46 30.33
C GLN A 65 10.99 -24.00 30.07
N GLN A 66 11.18 -23.18 29.03
CA GLN A 66 12.50 -22.66 28.67
C GLN A 66 12.92 -21.50 29.57
N ASP A 67 14.23 -21.24 29.62
CA ASP A 67 14.78 -20.10 30.33
C ASP A 67 14.27 -18.77 29.76
N GLY A 68 14.15 -17.75 30.63
CA GLY A 68 13.65 -16.43 30.23
C GLY A 68 14.47 -15.75 29.11
N THR A 69 15.75 -16.12 28.97
CA THR A 69 16.61 -15.67 27.88
C THR A 69 16.18 -16.24 26.53
N VAL A 70 15.79 -17.51 26.48
CA VAL A 70 15.31 -18.20 25.29
C VAL A 70 13.92 -17.68 24.89
N ILE A 71 13.04 -17.43 25.87
CA ILE A 71 11.71 -16.84 25.64
C ILE A 71 11.84 -15.44 25.03
N THR A 72 12.72 -14.61 25.59
CA THR A 72 12.98 -13.25 25.06
C THR A 72 13.56 -13.32 23.65
N GLY A 73 14.49 -14.26 23.39
CA GLY A 73 15.04 -14.50 22.05
C GLY A 73 13.96 -14.93 21.05
N ALA A 74 13.09 -15.86 21.42
CA ALA A 74 11.99 -16.33 20.59
C ALA A 74 10.98 -15.21 20.25
N PHE A 75 10.70 -14.31 21.19
CA PHE A 75 9.87 -13.13 20.94
C PHE A 75 10.45 -12.24 19.83
N PHE A 76 11.73 -11.85 19.92
CA PHE A 76 12.34 -10.96 18.93
C PHE A 76 12.50 -11.62 17.56
N VAL A 77 12.86 -12.91 17.52
CA VAL A 77 12.96 -13.66 16.27
C VAL A 77 11.59 -13.82 15.62
N GLY A 78 10.57 -14.23 16.39
CA GLY A 78 9.19 -14.34 15.91
C GLY A 78 8.64 -13.02 15.41
N ALA A 79 8.86 -11.94 16.16
CA ALA A 79 8.41 -10.60 15.79
C ALA A 79 9.09 -10.07 14.52
N THR A 80 10.39 -10.33 14.36
CA THR A 80 11.15 -9.91 13.15
C THR A 80 10.67 -10.67 11.92
N ILE A 81 10.46 -11.99 12.04
CA ILE A 81 9.97 -12.82 10.93
C ILE A 81 8.55 -12.40 10.55
N GLY A 82 7.66 -12.24 11.53
CA GLY A 82 6.29 -11.79 11.29
C GLY A 82 6.23 -10.40 10.66
N PHE A 83 7.08 -9.47 11.11
CA PHE A 83 7.19 -8.13 10.54
C PHE A 83 7.67 -8.17 9.08
N VAL A 84 8.72 -8.92 8.76
CA VAL A 84 9.29 -9.01 7.39
C VAL A 84 8.31 -9.69 6.42
N LEU A 85 7.63 -10.74 6.86
CA LEU A 85 6.61 -11.41 6.04
C LEU A 85 5.43 -10.46 5.76
N CYS A 86 4.95 -9.78 6.80
CA CYS A 86 3.83 -8.86 6.70
C CYS A 86 4.14 -7.65 5.80
N SER A 87 5.33 -7.06 5.97
CA SER A 87 5.77 -5.92 5.15
C SER A 87 5.94 -6.29 3.68
N THR A 88 6.43 -7.50 3.38
CA THR A 88 6.53 -8.00 2.00
C THR A 88 5.16 -8.15 1.36
N LEU A 89 4.18 -8.71 2.08
CA LEU A 89 2.80 -8.85 1.58
C LEU A 89 2.15 -7.48 1.36
N PHE A 90 2.34 -6.55 2.29
CA PHE A 90 1.78 -5.20 2.16
C PHE A 90 2.46 -4.36 1.08
N GLY A 91 3.74 -4.61 0.76
CA GLY A 91 4.39 -4.03 -0.41
C GLY A 91 3.66 -4.36 -1.72
N LEU A 92 3.12 -5.58 -1.84
CA LEU A 92 2.29 -5.97 -2.98
C LEU A 92 0.96 -5.20 -3.01
N VAL A 93 0.32 -5.04 -1.84
CA VAL A 93 -0.94 -4.29 -1.71
C VAL A 93 -0.74 -2.82 -2.08
N SER A 94 0.32 -2.18 -1.57
CA SER A 94 0.67 -0.80 -1.93
C SER A 94 0.87 -0.65 -3.45
N SER A 95 1.63 -1.57 -4.06
CA SER A 95 1.83 -1.53 -5.52
C SER A 95 0.54 -1.74 -6.32
N ALA A 96 -0.37 -2.61 -5.84
CA ALA A 96 -1.66 -2.83 -6.48
C ALA A 96 -2.57 -1.60 -6.38
N VAL A 97 -2.65 -0.98 -5.20
CA VAL A 97 -3.42 0.25 -4.98
C VAL A 97 -2.92 1.37 -5.89
N ASN A 98 -1.61 1.57 -5.96
CA ASN A 98 -1.00 2.56 -6.84
C ASN A 98 -1.32 2.29 -8.32
N THR A 99 -1.37 1.02 -8.72
CA THR A 99 -1.75 0.64 -10.10
C THR A 99 -3.20 0.99 -10.40
N VAL A 100 -4.13 0.68 -9.49
CA VAL A 100 -5.55 1.02 -9.66
C VAL A 100 -5.74 2.53 -9.73
N ILE A 101 -5.04 3.30 -8.89
CA ILE A 101 -5.09 4.77 -8.91
C ILE A 101 -4.59 5.30 -10.26
N VAL A 102 -3.50 4.76 -10.80
CA VAL A 102 -3.00 5.14 -12.14
C VAL A 102 -4.04 4.86 -13.22
N CYS A 103 -4.61 3.65 -13.27
CA CYS A 103 -5.60 3.30 -14.30
C CYS A 103 -6.84 4.20 -14.22
N PHE A 104 -7.31 4.49 -13.01
CA PHE A 104 -8.40 5.46 -12.80
C PHE A 104 -8.00 6.88 -13.21
N ALA A 105 -6.73 7.24 -13.02
CA ALA A 105 -6.21 8.54 -13.37
C ALA A 105 -6.02 8.74 -14.89
N GLU A 106 -5.81 7.68 -15.65
CA GLU A 106 -5.53 7.77 -17.07
C GLU A 106 -6.79 7.96 -17.91
N ALA A 107 -7.85 7.17 -17.68
CA ALA A 107 -9.06 7.17 -18.51
C ALA A 107 -10.36 7.17 -17.68
N PRO A 108 -10.67 8.26 -16.94
CA PRO A 108 -11.86 8.33 -16.09
C PRO A 108 -13.17 8.26 -16.89
N ALA A 109 -13.18 8.79 -18.12
CA ALA A 109 -14.36 8.81 -18.98
C ALA A 109 -14.72 7.42 -19.50
N GLU A 110 -13.72 6.64 -19.92
CA GLU A 110 -13.92 5.25 -20.36
C GLU A 110 -14.35 4.36 -19.20
N PHE A 111 -13.81 4.60 -18.00
CA PHE A 111 -14.22 3.89 -16.79
C PHE A 111 -15.67 4.19 -16.41
N GLN A 112 -16.11 5.46 -16.50
CA GLN A 112 -17.50 5.84 -16.27
C GLN A 112 -18.46 5.21 -17.30
N ALA A 113 -18.03 5.06 -18.55
CA ALA A 113 -18.84 4.46 -19.61
C ALA A 113 -19.02 2.95 -19.42
N ASN A 114 -17.96 2.23 -19.03
CA ASN A 114 -17.99 0.78 -18.88
C ASN A 114 -18.48 0.32 -17.49
N HIS A 115 -18.18 1.07 -16.42
CA HIS A 115 -18.51 0.71 -15.02
C HIS A 115 -19.01 1.91 -14.20
N PRO A 116 -20.23 2.42 -14.49
CA PRO A 116 -20.73 3.68 -13.93
C PRO A 116 -20.95 3.66 -12.41
N GLN A 117 -21.22 2.49 -11.82
CA GLN A 117 -21.44 2.35 -10.37
C GLN A 117 -20.12 2.40 -9.60
N LEU A 118 -19.08 1.74 -10.13
CA LEU A 118 -17.77 1.69 -9.50
C LEU A 118 -17.04 3.02 -9.61
N SER A 119 -17.17 3.69 -10.76
CA SER A 119 -16.63 5.05 -10.94
C SER A 119 -17.26 6.05 -9.98
N GLN A 120 -18.58 6.01 -9.77
CA GLN A 120 -19.24 6.86 -8.78
C GLN A 120 -18.74 6.60 -7.36
N GLN A 121 -18.56 5.33 -6.96
CA GLN A 121 -18.00 5.00 -5.64
C GLN A 121 -16.58 5.53 -5.48
N MET A 122 -15.71 5.40 -6.49
CA MET A 122 -14.35 5.93 -6.43
C MET A 122 -14.32 7.45 -6.35
N VAL A 123 -15.17 8.14 -7.11
CA VAL A 123 -15.27 9.62 -7.05
C VAL A 123 -15.78 10.09 -5.69
N LEU A 124 -16.78 9.41 -5.12
CA LEU A 124 -17.30 9.73 -3.78
C LEU A 124 -16.23 9.51 -2.70
N ALA A 125 -15.55 8.36 -2.72
CA ALA A 125 -14.47 8.07 -1.78
C ALA A 125 -13.31 9.08 -1.89
N TRP A 126 -12.97 9.49 -3.12
CA TRP A 126 -11.95 10.50 -3.37
C TRP A 126 -12.34 11.87 -2.80
N ARG A 127 -13.61 12.26 -2.97
CA ARG A 127 -14.15 13.51 -2.41
C ARG A 127 -14.14 13.52 -0.89
N ASP A 128 -14.47 12.39 -0.27
CA ASP A 128 -14.46 12.26 1.19
C ASP A 128 -13.02 12.28 1.76
N ALA A 129 -12.05 11.71 1.03
CA ALA A 129 -10.65 11.70 1.42
C ALA A 129 -9.95 13.06 1.27
N TYR A 130 -10.31 13.85 0.25
CA TYR A 130 -9.69 15.14 -0.07
C TYR A 130 -10.72 16.29 -0.20
N PRO A 131 -11.42 16.64 0.88
CA PRO A 131 -12.51 17.63 0.84
C PRO A 131 -12.02 19.06 0.53
N THR A 132 -10.74 19.37 0.75
CA THR A 132 -10.16 20.70 0.54
C THR A 132 -9.56 20.91 -0.85
N GLU A 133 -9.32 19.85 -1.61
CA GLU A 133 -8.74 19.95 -2.97
C GLU A 133 -9.81 20.01 -4.07
N PHE A 134 -11.04 19.55 -3.80
CA PHE A 134 -12.18 19.66 -4.70
C PHE A 134 -13.24 20.61 -4.13
N GLY A 135 -13.01 21.91 -4.29
CA GLY A 135 -14.00 22.95 -4.01
C GLY A 135 -14.74 23.38 -5.28
N TYR A 136 -15.70 22.57 -5.74
CA TYR A 136 -16.84 23.00 -6.57
C TYR A 136 -18.07 22.17 -6.25
#